data_AF-S8CV50-F1
#
_entry.id   AF-S8CV50-F1
#
_cell.length_a   1.000
_cell.length_b   1.000
_cell.length_c   1.000
_cell.angle_alpha   90.00
_cell.angle_beta   90.00
_cell.angle_gamma   90.00
#
_symmetry.space_group_name_H-M   'P 1'
#
loop_
_entity.id
_entity.type
_entity.pdbx_description
1 polymer ?
#
loop_
_entity_poly.entity_id
_entity_poly.type
_entity_poly.pdbx_seq_one_letter_code
_entity_poly.pdbx_strand_id
1 'polypeptide(L)'
;VEVALRDLILSDYAKKNNVNTSALTQSEIRDIILGAEITPPSQQRQQIAEIEKQAKEANQLTAVTTRTTNVHGDELIVTTTSPYEQAAFGSKTNWRVRAISATNLYLRVNHIYVNSEDVKETGGYTYIMPKNILKKFICVADLRTQIAGYLYGISPPDTPQVKEIRCIAMPPQLGTHQAVNLPSSLPEHEFLKDLEPLGWMHTQPNELPQLTPQDLIAHSRILSNNKNWDGEKCIILTCSFTPGSCSLTAYKLTHSGYEWGKSNADSAAAGSNPHSYLPTYYEKVQMLLSDRFLGFYMIPDNGPWNYNFMGPKHNAGMKYGMKLGTPHEFYHEDHRSTHFLEFSNMEEGERTAEGDREDTFT
;
A
#
# COMPACT_ATOMS: atom_id res chain seq x y z
N VAL A 1 -5.53 -1.80 -28.24
CA VAL A 1 -6.47 -1.31 -27.20
C VAL A 1 -7.72 -2.20 -27.13
N GLU A 2 -8.38 -2.48 -28.25
CA GLU A 2 -9.59 -3.32 -28.30
C GLU A 2 -9.42 -4.71 -27.66
N VAL A 3 -8.33 -5.42 -27.97
CA VAL A 3 -8.00 -6.72 -27.35
C VAL A 3 -7.87 -6.60 -25.82
N ALA A 4 -7.19 -5.56 -25.34
CA ALA A 4 -7.00 -5.34 -23.90
C ALA A 4 -8.32 -5.01 -23.18
N LEU A 5 -9.24 -4.27 -23.82
CA LEU A 5 -10.57 -4.00 -23.28
C LEU A 5 -11.44 -5.26 -23.26
N ARG A 6 -11.40 -6.06 -24.33
CA ARG A 6 -12.04 -7.39 -24.37
C ARG A 6 -11.54 -8.26 -23.22
N ASP A 7 -10.23 -8.37 -23.05
CA ASP A 7 -9.62 -9.20 -22.02
C ASP A 7 -9.95 -8.70 -20.61
N LEU A 8 -10.02 -7.37 -20.42
CA LEU A 8 -10.45 -6.76 -19.17
C LEU A 8 -11.90 -7.13 -18.81
N ILE A 9 -12.82 -7.02 -19.77
CA ILE A 9 -14.24 -7.38 -19.57
C ILE A 9 -14.37 -8.87 -19.24
N LEU A 10 -13.67 -9.73 -19.99
CA LEU A 10 -13.69 -11.17 -19.77
C LEU A 10 -13.07 -11.55 -18.42
N SER A 11 -11.98 -10.89 -18.02
CA SER A 11 -11.34 -11.12 -16.72
C SER A 11 -12.23 -10.68 -15.57
N ASP A 12 -12.98 -9.59 -15.71
CA ASP A 12 -13.95 -9.13 -14.69
C ASP A 12 -15.11 -10.12 -14.55
N TYR A 13 -15.69 -10.58 -15.68
CA TYR A 13 -16.74 -11.60 -15.69
C TYR A 13 -16.25 -12.92 -15.07
N ALA A 14 -15.07 -13.39 -15.45
CA ALA A 14 -14.43 -14.58 -14.94
C ALA A 14 -14.24 -14.52 -13.42
N LYS A 15 -13.76 -13.39 -12.91
CA LYS A 15 -13.55 -13.17 -11.47
C LYS A 15 -14.88 -13.12 -10.70
N LYS A 16 -15.90 -12.46 -11.24
CA LYS A 16 -17.23 -12.38 -10.60
C LYS A 16 -17.93 -13.73 -10.51
N ASN A 17 -17.79 -14.55 -11.54
CA ASN A 17 -18.50 -15.84 -11.64
C ASN A 17 -17.64 -17.04 -11.25
N ASN A 18 -16.38 -16.83 -10.85
CA ASN A 18 -15.41 -17.87 -10.55
C ASN A 18 -15.25 -18.89 -11.71
N VAL A 19 -15.12 -18.36 -12.92
CA VAL A 19 -15.00 -19.13 -14.18
C VAL A 19 -13.64 -18.83 -14.81
N ASN A 20 -12.98 -19.84 -15.36
CA ASN A 20 -11.77 -19.62 -16.14
C ASN A 20 -12.12 -19.03 -17.52
N THR A 21 -11.48 -17.93 -17.94
CA THR A 21 -11.71 -17.31 -19.25
C THR A 21 -11.46 -18.27 -20.41
N SER A 22 -10.58 -19.26 -20.24
CA SER A 22 -10.32 -20.28 -21.26
C SER A 22 -11.44 -21.30 -21.44
N ALA A 23 -12.37 -21.40 -20.48
CA ALA A 23 -13.53 -22.29 -20.55
C ALA A 23 -14.71 -21.66 -21.32
N LEU A 24 -14.60 -20.39 -21.72
CA LEU A 24 -15.63 -19.66 -22.47
C LEU A 24 -15.51 -19.93 -23.98
N THR A 25 -16.63 -20.25 -24.60
CA THR A 25 -16.78 -20.36 -26.06
C THR A 25 -16.81 -18.99 -26.73
N GLN A 26 -16.58 -18.92 -28.04
CA GLN A 26 -16.64 -17.65 -28.78
C GLN A 26 -18.01 -16.98 -28.76
N SER A 27 -19.10 -17.76 -28.68
CA SER A 27 -20.45 -17.24 -28.49
C SER A 27 -20.62 -16.63 -27.10
N GLU A 28 -20.20 -17.34 -26.04
CA GLU A 28 -20.26 -16.83 -24.66
C GLU A 28 -19.40 -15.56 -24.52
N ILE A 29 -18.21 -15.51 -25.13
CA ILE A 29 -17.37 -14.31 -25.13
C ILE A 29 -18.07 -13.13 -25.82
N ARG A 30 -18.70 -13.35 -26.99
CA ARG A 30 -19.45 -12.32 -27.70
C ARG A 30 -20.59 -11.79 -26.83
N ASP A 31 -21.35 -12.70 -26.24
CA ASP A 31 -22.54 -12.37 -25.45
C ASP A 31 -22.16 -11.61 -24.16
N ILE A 32 -21.03 -11.95 -23.53
CA ILE A 32 -20.48 -11.19 -22.38
C ILE A 32 -20.13 -9.76 -22.80
N ILE A 33 -19.46 -9.58 -23.95
CA ILE A 33 -19.06 -8.26 -24.45
C ILE A 33 -20.29 -7.41 -24.81
N LEU A 34 -21.36 -8.04 -25.32
CA LEU A 34 -22.62 -7.39 -25.68
C LEU A 34 -23.55 -7.15 -24.47
N GLY A 35 -23.19 -7.61 -23.27
CA GLY A 35 -23.93 -7.37 -22.03
C GLY A 35 -25.09 -8.33 -21.76
N ALA A 36 -25.08 -9.52 -22.35
CA ALA A 36 -26.09 -10.55 -22.06
C ALA A 36 -25.83 -11.26 -20.73
N GLU A 37 -26.90 -11.60 -19.99
CA GLU A 37 -26.81 -12.45 -18.80
C GLU A 37 -26.64 -13.91 -19.21
N ILE A 38 -25.44 -14.45 -19.02
CA ILE A 38 -25.13 -15.85 -19.33
C ILE A 38 -24.90 -16.64 -18.05
N THR A 39 -25.51 -17.81 -17.95
CA THR A 39 -25.25 -18.77 -16.88
C THR A 39 -23.79 -19.22 -16.92
N PRO A 40 -23.06 -19.17 -15.79
CA PRO A 40 -21.67 -19.63 -15.72
C PRO A 40 -21.54 -21.09 -16.19
N PRO A 41 -20.49 -21.46 -16.95
CA PRO A 41 -20.26 -22.83 -17.37
C PRO A 41 -20.06 -23.76 -16.17
N SER A 42 -20.61 -24.98 -16.25
CA SER A 42 -20.55 -25.98 -15.18
C SER A 42 -19.12 -26.41 -14.84
N GLN A 43 -18.89 -26.80 -13.58
CA GLN A 43 -17.56 -27.22 -13.09
C GLN A 43 -16.96 -28.39 -13.90
N GLN A 44 -17.80 -29.31 -14.37
CA GLN A 44 -17.36 -30.43 -15.21
C GLN A 44 -16.78 -29.95 -16.56
N ARG A 45 -17.36 -28.91 -17.15
CA ARG A 45 -16.87 -28.32 -18.41
C ARG A 45 -15.55 -27.56 -18.20
N GLN A 46 -15.38 -26.94 -17.03
CA GLN A 46 -14.14 -26.26 -16.65
C GLN A 46 -12.97 -27.25 -16.52
N GLN A 47 -13.20 -28.40 -15.89
CA GLN A 47 -12.17 -29.44 -15.75
C GLN A 47 -11.73 -30.01 -17.10
N ILE A 48 -12.66 -30.22 -18.04
CA ILE A 48 -12.34 -30.73 -19.39
C ILE A 48 -11.45 -29.73 -20.15
N ALA A 49 -11.79 -28.44 -20.09
CA ALA A 49 -10.99 -27.40 -20.75
C ALA A 49 -9.58 -27.27 -20.15
N GLU A 50 -9.44 -27.51 -18.84
CA GLU A 50 -8.15 -27.47 -18.15
C GLU A 50 -7.24 -28.65 -18.54
N ILE A 51 -7.83 -29.85 -18.67
CA ILE A 51 -7.13 -31.06 -19.15
C ILE A 51 -6.70 -30.89 -20.62
N GLU A 52 -7.56 -30.37 -21.49
CA GLU A 52 -7.22 -30.11 -22.90
C GLU A 52 -6.11 -29.06 -23.05
N LYS A 53 -6.09 -28.05 -22.18
CA LYS A 53 -5.04 -27.03 -22.18
C LYS A 53 -3.69 -27.61 -21.75
N GLN A 54 -3.66 -28.41 -20.68
CA GLN A 54 -2.44 -29.10 -20.24
C GLN A 54 -1.89 -30.04 -21.35
N ALA A 55 -2.78 -30.72 -22.08
CA ALA A 55 -2.39 -31.57 -23.22
C ALA A 55 -1.81 -30.77 -24.39
N LYS A 56 -2.26 -29.53 -24.64
CA LYS A 56 -1.70 -28.64 -25.66
C LYS A 56 -0.37 -28.00 -25.26
N GLU A 57 -0.22 -27.61 -24.00
CA GLU A 57 1.01 -26.99 -23.49
C GLU A 57 2.19 -27.97 -23.42
N ALA A 58 1.91 -29.28 -23.22
CA ALA A 58 2.93 -30.33 -23.29
C ALA A 58 3.62 -30.47 -24.67
N ASN A 59 3.04 -29.91 -25.74
CA ASN A 59 3.52 -30.06 -27.12
C ASN A 59 4.38 -28.89 -27.65
N GLN A 60 4.62 -27.83 -26.85
CA GLN A 60 5.46 -26.69 -27.25
C GLN A 60 6.47 -26.31 -26.16
N LEU A 61 7.48 -27.16 -25.95
CA LEU A 61 8.68 -26.79 -25.21
C LEU A 61 9.78 -26.41 -26.21
N THR A 62 9.90 -25.12 -26.53
CA THR A 62 11.09 -24.57 -27.19
C THR A 62 11.83 -23.69 -26.18
N ALA A 63 12.93 -24.21 -25.63
CA ALA A 63 13.73 -23.50 -24.64
C ALA A 63 14.48 -22.33 -25.30
N VAL A 64 14.41 -21.14 -24.70
CA VAL A 64 15.15 -19.96 -25.15
C VAL A 64 16.26 -19.68 -24.16
N THR A 65 17.51 -19.71 -24.64
CA THR A 65 18.69 -19.39 -23.84
C THR A 65 19.00 -17.91 -23.94
N THR A 66 18.99 -17.19 -22.81
CA THR A 66 19.33 -15.75 -22.76
C THR A 66 20.68 -15.58 -22.07
N ARG A 67 21.61 -14.88 -22.73
CA ARG A 67 22.94 -14.55 -22.20
C ARG A 67 22.94 -13.12 -21.68
N THR A 68 23.30 -12.91 -20.41
CA THR A 68 23.36 -11.57 -19.79
C THR A 68 24.60 -11.44 -18.92
N THR A 69 25.21 -10.27 -18.86
CA THR A 69 26.43 -10.00 -18.06
C THR A 69 26.07 -9.23 -16.78
N ASN A 70 26.66 -9.63 -15.65
CA ASN A 70 26.50 -8.91 -14.38
C ASN A 70 27.45 -7.69 -14.32
N VAL A 71 27.23 -6.77 -13.36
CA VAL A 71 28.03 -5.55 -13.13
C VAL A 71 29.53 -5.81 -12.86
N HIS A 72 29.92 -7.08 -12.65
CA HIS A 72 31.30 -7.52 -12.46
C HIS A 72 31.90 -8.23 -13.70
N GLY A 73 31.19 -8.29 -14.83
CA GLY A 73 31.72 -8.83 -16.09
C GLY A 73 31.55 -10.34 -16.31
N ASP A 74 30.94 -11.06 -15.38
CA ASP A 74 30.68 -12.50 -15.53
C ASP A 74 29.45 -12.78 -16.43
N GLU A 75 29.61 -13.70 -17.39
CA GLU A 75 28.52 -14.15 -18.27
C GLU A 75 27.57 -15.12 -17.53
N LEU A 76 26.31 -14.72 -17.37
CA LEU A 76 25.21 -15.57 -16.91
C LEU A 76 24.42 -16.08 -18.12
N ILE A 77 24.44 -17.39 -18.32
CA ILE A 77 23.64 -18.09 -19.33
C ILE A 77 22.44 -18.72 -18.60
N VAL A 78 21.24 -18.18 -18.84
CA VAL A 78 20.00 -18.70 -18.25
C VAL A 78 19.14 -19.31 -19.37
N THR A 79 18.85 -20.60 -19.23
CA THR A 79 17.96 -21.33 -20.14
C THR A 79 16.55 -21.32 -19.58
N THR A 80 15.65 -20.56 -20.21
CA THR A 80 14.25 -20.48 -19.79
C THR A 80 13.42 -21.41 -20.68
N THR A 81 12.75 -22.40 -20.09
CA THR A 81 12.01 -23.45 -20.81
C THR A 81 10.54 -23.13 -21.03
N SER A 82 9.99 -22.08 -20.38
CA SER A 82 8.57 -21.74 -20.44
C SER A 82 8.29 -20.28 -20.89
N PRO A 83 7.35 -20.04 -21.83
CA PRO A 83 6.84 -18.71 -22.17
C PRO A 83 6.23 -17.96 -20.98
N TYR A 84 5.69 -18.69 -19.99
CA TYR A 84 5.15 -18.11 -18.76
C TYR A 84 6.25 -17.45 -17.92
N GLU A 85 7.44 -18.08 -17.86
CA GLU A 85 8.58 -17.50 -17.18
C GLU A 85 9.10 -16.27 -17.92
N GLN A 86 9.10 -16.21 -19.26
CA GLN A 86 9.46 -14.99 -19.99
C GLN A 86 8.51 -13.81 -19.72
N ALA A 87 7.21 -14.06 -19.55
CA ALA A 87 6.25 -13.02 -19.14
C ALA A 87 6.39 -12.64 -17.65
N ALA A 88 6.71 -13.61 -16.78
CA ALA A 88 6.95 -13.41 -15.35
C ALA A 88 8.34 -12.80 -15.05
N PHE A 89 9.29 -12.90 -15.98
CA PHE A 89 10.60 -12.24 -15.95
C PHE A 89 10.56 -10.81 -16.52
N GLY A 90 9.37 -10.23 -16.69
CA GLY A 90 9.22 -8.77 -16.79
C GLY A 90 9.75 -8.15 -15.51
N SER A 91 10.96 -7.58 -15.59
CA SER A 91 11.80 -7.07 -14.49
C SER A 91 11.03 -6.66 -13.23
N LYS A 92 11.50 -7.17 -12.09
CA LYS A 92 11.22 -6.68 -10.73
C LYS A 92 10.89 -5.17 -10.76
N THR A 93 9.68 -4.83 -10.30
CA THR A 93 9.12 -3.47 -10.12
C THR A 93 8.94 -2.60 -11.37
N ASN A 94 7.87 -2.85 -12.14
CA ASN A 94 7.32 -1.84 -13.05
C ASN A 94 6.63 -0.71 -12.26
N TRP A 95 7.45 0.15 -11.67
CA TRP A 95 7.01 1.31 -10.89
C TRP A 95 6.22 2.29 -11.75
N ARG A 96 6.43 2.32 -13.09
CA ARG A 96 5.72 3.20 -14.03
C ARG A 96 4.24 2.84 -14.15
N VAL A 97 3.92 1.55 -14.30
CA VAL A 97 2.51 1.08 -14.33
C VAL A 97 1.82 1.42 -13.01
N ARG A 98 2.51 1.25 -11.89
CA ARG A 98 1.96 1.65 -10.58
C ARG A 98 1.83 3.15 -10.43
N ALA A 99 2.77 3.94 -10.94
CA ALA A 99 2.70 5.40 -10.92
C ALA A 99 1.47 5.91 -11.69
N ILE A 100 1.22 5.39 -12.89
CA ILE A 100 0.00 5.68 -13.67
C ILE A 100 -1.25 5.21 -12.91
N SER A 101 -1.18 4.05 -12.26
CA SER A 101 -2.33 3.54 -11.50
C SER A 101 -2.62 4.39 -10.25
N ALA A 102 -1.59 4.91 -9.60
CA ALA A 102 -1.68 5.75 -8.41
C ALA A 102 -2.33 7.10 -8.70
N THR A 103 -2.22 7.64 -9.92
CA THR A 103 -2.93 8.88 -10.30
C THR A 103 -4.45 8.74 -10.24
N ASN A 104 -4.98 7.50 -10.23
CA ASN A 104 -6.42 7.23 -10.13
C ASN A 104 -6.90 6.98 -8.69
N LEU A 105 -6.04 7.10 -7.68
CA LEU A 105 -6.43 6.88 -6.27
C LEU A 105 -7.53 7.84 -5.80
N TYR A 106 -7.59 9.05 -6.36
CA TYR A 106 -8.66 10.02 -6.05
C TYR A 106 -10.06 9.51 -6.42
N LEU A 107 -10.20 8.58 -7.37
CA LEU A 107 -11.51 8.00 -7.69
C LEU A 107 -12.03 7.12 -6.54
N ARG A 108 -11.14 6.46 -5.80
CA ARG A 108 -11.50 5.59 -4.68
C ARG A 108 -11.99 6.36 -3.47
N VAL A 109 -11.59 7.63 -3.33
CA VAL A 109 -11.99 8.45 -2.17
C VAL A 109 -13.46 8.88 -2.19
N ASN A 110 -14.17 8.61 -3.28
CA ASN A 110 -15.62 8.82 -3.39
C ASN A 110 -16.41 7.72 -2.67
N HIS A 111 -15.83 6.53 -2.54
CA HIS A 111 -16.46 5.37 -1.93
C HIS A 111 -15.58 4.86 -0.78
N ILE A 112 -15.86 5.36 0.42
CA ILE A 112 -15.14 4.99 1.63
C ILE A 112 -16.09 4.26 2.57
N TYR A 113 -15.75 3.01 2.90
CA TYR A 113 -16.45 2.19 3.87
C TYR A 113 -15.71 2.19 5.20
N VAL A 114 -16.44 2.25 6.30
CA VAL A 114 -15.87 2.17 7.65
C VAL A 114 -16.43 0.92 8.32
N ASN A 115 -15.53 0.00 8.64
CA ASN A 115 -15.82 -1.22 9.39
C ASN A 115 -15.65 -0.90 10.87
N SER A 116 -16.73 -0.42 11.49
CA SER A 116 -16.79 -0.15 12.93
C SER A 116 -17.60 -1.24 13.63
N GLU A 117 -17.11 -1.70 14.77
CA GLU A 117 -17.96 -2.39 15.76
C GLU A 117 -18.60 -1.35 16.70
N ASP A 118 -19.77 -1.69 17.24
CA ASP A 118 -20.48 -0.85 18.20
C ASP A 118 -19.62 -0.61 19.44
N VAL A 119 -19.78 0.57 20.05
CA VAL A 119 -19.08 0.93 21.28
C VAL A 119 -19.44 -0.09 22.35
N LYS A 120 -18.43 -0.79 22.88
CA LYS A 120 -18.62 -1.62 24.08
C LYS A 120 -19.11 -0.70 25.20
N GLU A 121 -20.19 -1.09 25.89
CA GLU A 121 -20.85 -0.32 26.97
C GLU A 121 -19.89 0.10 28.10
N THR A 122 -18.67 -0.46 28.15
CA THR A 122 -17.65 -0.18 29.16
C THR A 122 -16.47 0.61 28.58
N GLY A 123 -16.57 1.94 28.56
CA GLY A 123 -15.41 2.85 28.54
C GLY A 123 -14.56 2.90 27.25
N GLY A 124 -15.11 2.55 26.09
CA GLY A 124 -14.42 2.66 24.80
C GLY A 124 -14.39 4.07 24.24
N TYR A 125 -13.28 4.46 23.59
CA TYR A 125 -13.17 5.72 22.87
C TYR A 125 -13.75 5.63 21.44
N THR A 126 -14.34 6.73 20.97
CA THR A 126 -14.77 6.90 19.57
C THR A 126 -13.83 7.85 18.85
N TYR A 127 -13.26 7.41 17.72
CA TYR A 127 -12.29 8.20 16.95
C TYR A 127 -12.96 8.90 15.77
N ILE A 128 -12.74 10.21 15.62
CA ILE A 128 -13.29 11.01 14.52
C ILE A 128 -12.16 11.43 13.58
N MET A 129 -12.22 10.98 12.33
CA MET A 129 -11.26 11.31 11.28
C MET A 129 -11.83 12.34 10.30
N PRO A 130 -11.15 13.48 10.12
CA PRO A 130 -11.46 14.43 9.06
C PRO A 130 -11.34 13.83 7.67
N LYS A 131 -12.34 14.03 6.81
CA LYS A 131 -12.26 13.50 5.45
C LYS A 131 -11.15 14.16 4.64
N ASN A 132 -10.80 15.42 4.90
CA ASN A 132 -9.76 16.11 4.12
C ASN A 132 -8.39 15.42 4.25
N ILE A 133 -7.99 15.08 5.48
CA ILE A 133 -6.70 14.41 5.70
C ILE A 133 -6.76 12.96 5.22
N LEU A 134 -7.87 12.23 5.45
CA LEU A 134 -8.03 10.87 4.94
C LEU A 134 -7.93 10.80 3.41
N LYS A 135 -8.63 11.70 2.70
CA LYS A 135 -8.60 11.77 1.24
C LYS A 135 -7.19 12.03 0.74
N LYS A 136 -6.46 12.99 1.33
CA LYS A 136 -5.07 13.25 0.94
C LYS A 136 -4.17 12.05 1.25
N PHE A 137 -4.36 11.35 2.37
CA PHE A 137 -3.56 10.17 2.74
C PHE A 137 -3.70 9.06 1.69
N ILE A 138 -4.93 8.81 1.23
CA ILE A 138 -5.21 7.86 0.15
C ILE A 138 -4.55 8.32 -1.16
N CYS A 139 -4.67 9.60 -1.52
CA CYS A 139 -4.13 10.11 -2.79
C CYS A 139 -2.60 10.13 -2.85
N VAL A 140 -1.89 10.20 -1.71
CA VAL A 140 -0.42 10.18 -1.68
C VAL A 140 0.17 8.78 -1.58
N ALA A 141 -0.66 7.74 -1.44
CA ALA A 141 -0.24 6.35 -1.29
C ALA A 141 0.17 5.67 -2.61
N ASP A 142 0.60 4.42 -2.50
CA ASP A 142 0.73 3.47 -3.61
C ASP A 142 -0.24 2.30 -3.40
N LEU A 143 -0.70 1.70 -4.50
CA LEU A 143 -1.65 0.57 -4.46
C LEU A 143 -1.05 -0.72 -3.92
N ARG A 144 0.28 -0.86 -3.88
CA ARG A 144 0.98 -2.09 -3.48
C ARG A 144 1.92 -1.87 -2.30
N THR A 145 2.64 -0.77 -2.27
CA THR A 145 3.55 -0.43 -1.19
C THR A 145 2.78 0.32 -0.12
N GLN A 146 2.82 -0.22 1.10
CA GLN A 146 2.19 0.41 2.25
C GLN A 146 2.90 1.71 2.62
N ILE A 147 2.12 2.70 3.05
CA ILE A 147 2.59 3.94 3.67
C ILE A 147 1.91 4.09 5.03
N ALA A 148 2.55 4.78 5.97
CA ALA A 148 2.07 4.99 7.31
C ALA A 148 2.15 6.48 7.73
N GLY A 149 1.29 6.86 8.67
CA GLY A 149 1.29 8.19 9.30
C GLY A 149 0.89 8.09 10.77
N TYR A 150 1.54 8.87 11.61
CA TYR A 150 1.22 8.96 13.04
C TYR A 150 0.02 9.87 13.26
N LEU A 151 -0.91 9.43 14.11
CA LEU A 151 -2.15 10.14 14.41
C LEU A 151 -1.98 10.97 15.68
N TYR A 152 -2.32 12.25 15.59
CA TYR A 152 -2.36 13.16 16.73
C TYR A 152 -3.70 13.86 16.77
N GLY A 153 -4.20 14.08 17.98
CA GLY A 153 -5.52 14.67 18.16
C GLY A 153 -5.77 15.19 19.56
N ILE A 154 -7.04 15.49 19.83
CA ILE A 154 -7.48 16.02 21.10
C ILE A 154 -8.91 15.54 21.37
N SER A 155 -9.25 15.41 22.64
CA SER A 155 -10.65 15.25 23.05
C SER A 155 -11.34 16.61 23.16
N PRO A 156 -12.55 16.77 22.61
CA PRO A 156 -13.36 17.95 22.88
C PRO A 156 -13.57 18.13 24.39
N PRO A 157 -13.59 19.38 24.92
CA PRO A 157 -13.74 19.63 26.36
C PRO A 157 -15.00 19.01 26.97
N ASP A 158 -16.08 18.91 26.18
CA ASP A 158 -17.37 18.41 26.63
C ASP A 158 -17.47 16.88 26.60
N THR A 159 -16.65 16.20 25.80
CA THR A 159 -16.77 14.76 25.50
C THR A 159 -15.42 14.04 25.50
N PRO A 160 -14.87 13.68 26.68
CA PRO A 160 -13.54 13.07 26.80
C PRO A 160 -13.44 11.66 26.16
N GLN A 161 -14.58 10.99 25.95
CA GLN A 161 -14.65 9.69 25.27
C GLN A 161 -14.49 9.80 23.74
N VAL A 162 -14.59 11.02 23.18
CA VAL A 162 -14.39 11.27 21.76
C VAL A 162 -12.95 11.72 21.53
N LYS A 163 -12.30 11.16 20.51
CA LYS A 163 -10.95 11.50 20.08
C LYS A 163 -11.01 12.07 18.66
N GLU A 164 -10.81 13.37 18.52
CA GLU A 164 -10.77 14.03 17.22
C GLU A 164 -9.34 14.02 16.68
N ILE A 165 -9.12 13.33 15.56
CA ILE A 165 -7.83 13.31 14.89
C ILE A 165 -7.64 14.66 14.19
N ARG A 166 -6.64 15.44 14.62
CA ARG A 166 -6.36 16.77 14.09
C ARG A 166 -5.17 16.79 13.14
N CYS A 167 -4.24 15.85 13.30
CA CYS A 167 -3.00 15.84 12.52
C CYS A 167 -2.59 14.42 12.13
N ILE A 168 -2.11 14.28 10.89
CA ILE A 168 -1.32 13.13 10.44
C ILE A 168 0.13 13.59 10.26
N ALA A 169 1.02 13.03 11.05
CA ALA A 169 2.46 13.25 10.93
C ALA A 169 3.06 12.15 10.04
N MET A 170 3.67 12.54 8.92
CA MET A 170 4.31 11.65 7.95
C MET A 170 5.81 11.55 8.23
N PRO A 171 6.28 10.50 8.93
CA PRO A 171 7.71 10.32 9.16
C PRO A 171 8.43 9.89 7.85
N PRO A 172 9.76 10.03 7.79
CA PRO A 172 10.59 9.26 6.86
C PRO A 172 10.22 7.78 6.95
N GLN A 173 10.02 7.10 5.82
CA GLN A 173 9.55 5.72 5.85
C GLN A 173 9.94 4.93 4.61
N LEU A 174 10.08 3.61 4.80
CA LEU A 174 10.34 2.64 3.75
C LEU A 174 9.28 1.54 3.79
N GLY A 175 8.46 1.47 2.74
CA GLY A 175 7.31 0.58 2.69
C GLY A 175 7.61 -0.73 1.97
N THR A 176 6.83 -1.77 2.29
CA THR A 176 6.74 -3.00 1.51
C THR A 176 5.27 -3.31 1.24
N HIS A 177 4.97 -4.45 0.65
CA HIS A 177 3.57 -4.89 0.47
C HIS A 177 2.95 -5.46 1.76
N GLN A 178 3.76 -5.77 2.76
CA GLN A 178 3.33 -6.42 4.01
C GLN A 178 3.47 -5.53 5.25
N ALA A 179 4.44 -4.61 5.27
CA ALA A 179 4.75 -3.78 6.42
C ALA A 179 5.40 -2.45 6.01
N VAL A 180 5.45 -1.50 6.94
CA VAL A 180 6.14 -0.21 6.80
C VAL A 180 7.25 -0.12 7.85
N ASN A 181 8.46 0.22 7.41
CA ASN A 181 9.59 0.49 8.28
C ASN A 181 9.63 1.98 8.59
N LEU A 182 9.51 2.30 9.88
CA LEU A 182 9.55 3.67 10.41
C LEU A 182 10.82 3.85 11.28
N PRO A 183 11.39 5.06 11.34
CA PRO A 183 12.40 5.42 12.31
C PRO A 183 11.87 5.28 13.74
N SER A 184 12.80 5.04 14.67
CA SER A 184 12.48 4.84 16.10
C SER A 184 12.15 6.16 16.81
N SER A 185 12.66 7.29 16.31
CA SER A 185 12.32 8.61 16.84
C SER A 185 10.89 8.98 16.44
N LEU A 186 10.10 9.46 17.40
CA LEU A 186 8.76 9.97 17.12
C LEU A 186 8.79 11.41 16.58
N PRO A 187 7.72 11.86 15.91
CA PRO A 187 7.56 13.25 15.51
C PRO A 187 7.58 14.21 16.71
N GLU A 188 8.46 15.20 16.67
CA GLU A 188 8.51 16.29 17.64
C GLU A 188 8.35 17.63 16.89
N HIS A 189 7.39 18.45 17.34
CA HIS A 189 7.19 19.80 16.82
C HIS A 189 6.33 20.62 17.78
N GLU A 190 6.42 21.96 17.71
CA GLU A 190 5.63 22.88 18.54
C GLU A 190 4.11 22.64 18.39
N PHE A 191 3.59 22.58 17.15
CA PHE A 191 2.19 22.25 16.86
C PHE A 191 1.71 20.86 17.34
N LEU A 192 2.61 19.95 17.71
CA LEU A 192 2.24 18.64 18.25
C LEU A 192 2.18 18.62 19.78
N LYS A 193 2.71 19.65 20.47
CA LYS A 193 2.78 19.67 21.94
C LYS A 193 1.41 19.71 22.60
N ASP A 194 0.45 20.39 21.97
CA ASP A 194 -0.92 20.52 22.47
C ASP A 194 -1.84 19.35 22.06
N LEU A 195 -1.29 18.37 21.32
CA LEU A 195 -2.02 17.20 20.84
C LEU A 195 -1.52 15.94 21.54
N GLU A 196 -2.43 15.01 21.82
CA GLU A 196 -2.07 13.68 22.31
C GLU A 196 -1.88 12.71 21.13
N PRO A 197 -0.93 11.77 21.22
CA PRO A 197 -0.80 10.70 20.24
C PRO A 197 -1.99 9.75 20.33
N LEU A 198 -2.60 9.46 19.18
CA LEU A 198 -3.76 8.57 19.05
C LEU A 198 -3.41 7.28 18.30
N GLY A 199 -2.12 7.02 18.07
CA GLY A 199 -1.66 5.82 17.36
C GLY A 199 -1.15 6.12 15.95
N TRP A 200 -1.41 5.22 15.02
CA TRP A 200 -0.92 5.34 13.65
C TRP A 200 -1.92 4.73 12.66
N MET A 201 -1.81 5.16 11.41
CA MET A 201 -2.56 4.60 10.30
C MET A 201 -1.62 4.13 9.20
N HIS A 202 -2.02 3.12 8.44
CA HIS A 202 -1.30 2.71 7.24
C HIS A 202 -2.24 2.21 6.14
N THR A 203 -1.76 2.28 4.91
CA THR A 203 -2.45 1.65 3.77
C THR A 203 -2.15 0.16 3.71
N GLN A 204 -3.09 -0.63 3.19
CA GLN A 204 -2.86 -2.03 2.85
C GLN A 204 -3.41 -2.36 1.46
N PRO A 205 -2.68 -3.14 0.63
CA PRO A 205 -3.09 -3.42 -0.75
C PRO A 205 -4.39 -4.20 -0.87
N ASN A 206 -4.69 -5.02 0.12
CA ASN A 206 -5.88 -5.87 0.17
C ASN A 206 -6.59 -5.67 1.50
N GLU A 207 -7.92 -5.83 1.50
CA GLU A 207 -8.69 -5.91 2.73
C GLU A 207 -8.46 -7.25 3.42
N LEU A 208 -8.14 -7.20 4.70
CA LEU A 208 -7.93 -8.37 5.54
C LEU A 208 -9.01 -8.42 6.63
N PRO A 209 -9.53 -9.61 6.97
CA PRO A 209 -10.57 -9.75 8.00
C PRO A 209 -10.03 -9.52 9.43
N GLN A 210 -8.71 -9.54 9.58
CA GLN A 210 -8.01 -9.45 10.86
C GLN A 210 -6.82 -8.49 10.76
N LEU A 211 -6.45 -7.91 11.90
CA LEU A 211 -5.18 -7.20 12.05
C LEU A 211 -4.03 -8.17 11.72
N THR A 212 -2.95 -7.67 11.10
CA THR A 212 -1.81 -8.54 10.81
C THR A 212 -0.91 -8.71 12.04
N PRO A 213 -0.21 -9.85 12.17
CA PRO A 213 0.81 -10.01 13.21
C PRO A 213 1.90 -8.93 13.16
N GLN A 214 2.23 -8.45 11.95
CA GLN A 214 3.24 -7.41 11.74
C GLN A 214 2.79 -6.07 12.34
N ASP A 215 1.53 -5.68 12.13
CA ASP A 215 0.97 -4.45 12.70
C ASP A 215 0.93 -4.52 14.23
N LEU A 216 0.59 -5.69 14.77
CA LEU A 216 0.53 -5.91 16.22
C LEU A 216 1.92 -5.80 16.86
N ILE A 217 2.94 -6.42 16.25
CA ILE A 217 4.33 -6.32 16.70
C ILE A 217 4.85 -4.89 16.57
N ALA A 218 4.59 -4.23 15.43
CA ALA A 218 4.99 -2.85 15.19
C ALA A 218 4.37 -1.90 16.22
N HIS A 219 3.07 -2.00 16.47
CA HIS A 219 2.39 -1.18 17.45
C HIS A 219 2.87 -1.44 18.88
N SER A 220 3.08 -2.70 19.26
CA SER A 220 3.64 -3.05 20.58
C SER A 220 5.05 -2.49 20.77
N ARG A 221 5.88 -2.51 19.71
CA ARG A 221 7.22 -1.90 19.71
C ARG A 221 7.17 -0.38 19.86
N ILE A 222 6.21 0.29 19.20
CA ILE A 222 6.04 1.74 19.32
C ILE A 222 5.63 2.10 20.77
N LEU A 223 4.67 1.36 21.34
CA LEU A 223 4.21 1.57 22.72
C LEU A 223 5.31 1.30 23.75
N SER A 224 6.10 0.23 23.58
CA SER A 224 7.15 -0.13 24.54
C SER A 224 8.30 0.88 24.56
N ASN A 225 8.63 1.46 23.40
CA ASN A 225 9.70 2.44 23.26
C ASN A 225 9.28 3.85 23.71
N ASN A 226 7.97 4.15 23.74
CA ASN A 226 7.47 5.50 23.94
C ASN A 226 6.44 5.57 25.07
N LYS A 227 6.89 5.92 26.27
CA LYS A 227 6.03 6.04 27.46
C LYS A 227 4.94 7.11 27.37
N ASN A 228 5.07 8.05 26.42
CA ASN A 228 4.08 9.10 26.20
C ASN A 228 2.82 8.57 25.48
N TRP A 229 2.89 7.38 24.89
CA TRP A 229 1.75 6.76 24.22
C TRP A 229 0.97 5.90 25.22
N ASP A 230 -0.34 6.14 25.26
CA ASP A 230 -1.27 5.39 26.10
C ASP A 230 -1.86 4.22 25.30
N GLY A 231 -1.63 2.99 25.73
CA GLY A 231 -2.12 1.78 25.06
C GLY A 231 -3.65 1.69 24.98
N GLU A 232 -4.39 2.39 25.85
CA GLU A 232 -5.85 2.42 25.80
C GLU A 232 -6.41 3.44 24.81
N LYS A 233 -5.61 4.45 24.44
CA LYS A 233 -6.00 5.52 23.50
C LYS A 233 -5.36 5.40 22.12
N CYS A 234 -4.25 4.67 22.01
CA CYS A 234 -3.54 4.51 20.74
C CYS A 234 -4.18 3.39 19.92
N ILE A 235 -4.45 3.69 18.66
CA ILE A 235 -5.07 2.74 17.73
C ILE A 235 -4.17 2.44 16.52
N ILE A 236 -4.51 1.37 15.82
CA ILE A 236 -3.98 1.03 14.50
C ILE A 236 -5.13 1.16 13.53
N LEU A 237 -5.02 2.09 12.59
CA LEU A 237 -6.01 2.29 11.55
C LEU A 237 -5.48 1.71 10.23
N THR A 238 -6.17 0.70 9.72
CA THR A 238 -5.85 0.08 8.44
C THR A 238 -6.74 0.67 7.35
N CYS A 239 -6.14 1.20 6.28
CA CYS A 239 -6.84 1.69 5.11
C CYS A 239 -6.60 0.74 3.92
N SER A 240 -7.59 -0.11 3.62
CA SER A 240 -7.52 -1.12 2.57
C SER A 240 -8.00 -0.59 1.23
N PHE A 241 -7.29 -0.95 0.17
CA PHE A 241 -7.72 -0.70 -1.19
C PHE A 241 -8.62 -1.83 -1.72
N THR A 242 -9.91 -1.54 -1.86
CA THR A 242 -10.91 -2.42 -2.48
C THR A 242 -11.22 -1.95 -3.91
N PRO A 243 -11.71 -2.79 -4.83
CA PRO A 243 -12.03 -2.35 -6.18
C PRO A 243 -12.95 -1.12 -6.20
N GLY A 244 -12.46 -0.01 -6.76
CA GLY A 244 -13.19 1.27 -6.86
C GLY A 244 -13.44 2.02 -5.53
N SER A 245 -12.93 1.53 -4.41
CA SER A 245 -13.26 2.06 -3.06
C SER A 245 -12.09 1.91 -2.09
N CYS A 246 -12.26 2.41 -0.87
CA CYS A 246 -11.39 2.13 0.26
C CYS A 246 -12.20 1.64 1.46
N SER A 247 -11.66 0.72 2.23
CA SER A 247 -12.23 0.25 3.51
C SER A 247 -11.32 0.67 4.67
N LEU A 248 -11.90 1.17 5.75
CA LEU A 248 -11.18 1.56 6.97
C LEU A 248 -11.62 0.68 8.13
N THR A 249 -10.64 0.19 8.88
CA THR A 249 -10.88 -0.49 10.16
C THR A 249 -9.92 0.07 11.20
N ALA A 250 -10.42 0.33 12.40
CA ALA A 250 -9.61 0.78 13.52
C ALA A 250 -9.53 -0.33 14.57
N TYR A 251 -8.33 -0.57 15.08
CA TYR A 251 -8.02 -1.60 16.05
C TYR A 251 -7.33 -1.02 17.27
N LYS A 252 -7.59 -1.58 18.44
CA LYS A 252 -6.83 -1.36 19.68
C LYS A 252 -6.25 -2.69 20.14
N LEU A 253 -5.06 -2.68 20.71
CA LEU A 253 -4.50 -3.89 21.30
C LEU A 253 -5.13 -4.19 22.65
N THR A 254 -5.33 -5.47 22.93
CA THR A 254 -5.63 -5.94 24.29
C THR A 254 -4.33 -6.08 25.07
N HIS A 255 -4.42 -6.16 26.40
CA HIS A 255 -3.24 -6.35 27.24
C HIS A 255 -2.42 -7.59 26.84
N SER A 256 -3.09 -8.72 26.58
CA SER A 256 -2.44 -9.95 26.11
C SER A 256 -1.79 -9.79 24.73
N GLY A 257 -2.42 -9.02 23.83
CA GLY A 257 -1.84 -8.69 22.54
C GLY A 257 -0.57 -7.87 22.63
N TYR A 258 -0.55 -6.87 23.52
CA TYR A 258 0.65 -6.08 23.78
C TYR A 258 1.81 -6.94 24.29
N GLU A 259 1.57 -7.83 25.25
CA GLU A 259 2.59 -8.75 25.78
C GLU A 259 3.11 -9.71 24.71
N TRP A 260 2.22 -10.26 23.89
CA TRP A 260 2.59 -11.14 22.79
C TRP A 260 3.43 -10.40 21.73
N GLY A 261 3.03 -9.19 21.35
CA GLY A 261 3.75 -8.38 20.36
C GLY A 261 5.14 -7.96 20.84
N LYS A 262 5.27 -7.63 22.13
CA LYS A 262 6.56 -7.33 22.77
C LYS A 262 7.49 -8.55 22.76
N SER A 263 6.95 -9.74 23.04
CA SER A 263 7.73 -10.99 23.08
C SER A 263 8.18 -11.46 21.69
N ASN A 264 7.47 -11.05 20.63
CA ASN A 264 7.75 -11.42 19.24
C ASN A 264 8.44 -10.30 18.44
N ALA A 265 9.01 -9.30 19.11
CA ALA A 265 9.65 -8.16 18.47
C ALA A 265 10.77 -8.56 17.49
N ASP A 266 11.50 -9.64 17.80
CA ASP A 266 12.61 -10.14 16.97
C ASP A 266 12.14 -11.06 15.83
N SER A 267 11.00 -11.74 15.99
CA SER A 267 10.40 -12.62 14.98
C SER A 267 9.96 -11.85 13.74
N ALA A 268 9.48 -10.61 13.91
CA ALA A 268 9.13 -9.72 12.78
C ALA A 268 10.33 -9.36 11.91
N ALA A 269 11.53 -9.25 12.49
CA ALA A 269 12.76 -8.98 11.74
C ALA A 269 13.28 -10.21 10.96
N ALA A 270 12.94 -11.42 11.42
CA ALA A 270 13.35 -12.68 10.83
C ALA A 270 12.44 -13.19 9.70
N GLY A 271 11.30 -12.54 9.44
CA GLY A 271 10.37 -12.91 8.37
C GLY A 271 9.66 -14.25 8.56
N SER A 272 9.67 -14.81 9.78
CA SER A 272 8.95 -16.03 10.14
C SER A 272 7.50 -15.70 10.52
N ASN A 273 6.57 -16.61 10.22
CA ASN A 273 5.20 -16.50 10.73
C ASN A 273 5.24 -16.66 12.26
N PRO A 274 4.77 -15.67 13.03
CA PRO A 274 4.80 -15.75 14.48
C PRO A 274 3.97 -16.94 14.96
N HIS A 275 4.58 -17.80 15.78
CA HIS A 275 3.86 -18.91 16.39
C HIS A 275 2.81 -18.35 17.38
N SER A 276 1.62 -18.96 17.40
CA SER A 276 0.58 -18.67 18.40
C SER A 276 -0.11 -17.29 18.28
N TYR A 277 -0.26 -16.75 17.06
CA TYR A 277 -1.09 -15.58 16.81
C TYR A 277 -2.58 -15.88 17.03
N LEU A 278 -3.28 -15.03 17.78
CA LEU A 278 -4.70 -15.20 18.10
C LEU A 278 -5.49 -13.91 17.83
N PRO A 279 -6.73 -14.01 17.32
CA PRO A 279 -7.61 -12.85 17.12
C PRO A 279 -8.01 -12.11 18.40
N THR A 280 -7.81 -12.69 19.59
CA THR A 280 -8.11 -12.09 20.90
C THR A 280 -7.09 -11.03 21.33
N TYR A 281 -6.01 -10.85 20.56
CA TYR A 281 -4.94 -9.89 20.84
C TYR A 281 -5.29 -8.44 20.45
N TYR A 282 -6.38 -8.24 19.73
CA TYR A 282 -6.86 -6.92 19.33
C TYR A 282 -8.38 -6.88 19.43
N GLU A 283 -8.91 -5.68 19.49
CA GLU A 283 -10.34 -5.42 19.38
C GLU A 283 -10.58 -4.30 18.36
N LYS A 284 -11.70 -4.38 17.64
CA LYS A 284 -12.11 -3.27 16.79
C LYS A 284 -12.65 -2.14 17.66
N VAL A 285 -12.41 -0.92 17.23
CA VAL A 285 -12.90 0.29 17.91
C VAL A 285 -13.76 1.12 16.98
N GLN A 286 -14.63 1.91 17.58
CA GLN A 286 -15.55 2.74 16.80
C GLN A 286 -14.80 3.91 16.17
N MET A 287 -15.04 4.13 14.89
CA MET A 287 -14.49 5.22 14.12
C MET A 287 -15.56 5.87 13.25
N LEU A 288 -15.53 7.20 13.15
CA LEU A 288 -16.43 7.99 12.33
C LEU A 288 -15.65 8.94 11.43
N LEU A 289 -16.21 9.24 10.25
CA LEU A 289 -15.68 10.25 9.36
C LEU A 289 -16.44 11.56 9.55
N SER A 290 -15.73 12.69 9.52
CA SER A 290 -16.32 14.01 9.71
C SER A 290 -15.86 15.00 8.66
N ASP A 291 -16.79 15.84 8.22
CA ASP A 291 -16.54 17.05 7.41
C ASP A 291 -16.64 18.33 8.25
N ARG A 292 -16.88 18.21 9.58
CA ARG A 292 -17.13 19.37 10.46
C ARG A 292 -15.87 20.18 10.77
N PHE A 293 -14.71 19.55 10.66
CA PHE A 293 -13.42 20.19 10.90
C PHE A 293 -12.38 19.64 9.94
N LEU A 294 -11.33 20.41 9.75
CA LEU A 294 -10.19 20.04 8.92
C LEU A 294 -9.03 19.62 9.81
N GLY A 295 -8.36 18.53 9.42
CA GLY A 295 -7.05 18.21 9.96
C GLY A 295 -5.93 18.81 9.11
N PHE A 296 -4.70 18.71 9.60
CA PHE A 296 -3.49 19.14 8.91
C PHE A 296 -2.44 18.03 8.86
N TYR A 297 -1.35 18.30 8.15
CA TYR A 297 -0.22 17.39 8.01
C TYR A 297 1.05 17.99 8.58
N MET A 298 1.88 17.12 9.14
CA MET A 298 3.27 17.41 9.45
C MET A 298 4.14 16.49 8.58
N ILE A 299 5.16 17.05 7.95
CA ILE A 299 6.08 16.34 7.05
C ILE A 299 7.52 16.54 7.53
N PRO A 300 8.49 15.73 7.08
CA PRO A 300 9.88 15.92 7.47
C PRO A 300 10.41 17.28 7.01
N ASP A 301 11.22 17.92 7.84
CA ASP A 301 11.83 19.20 7.52
C ASP A 301 12.92 19.07 6.45
N ASN A 302 13.75 18.03 6.60
CA ASN A 302 14.90 17.70 5.81
C ASN A 302 14.65 16.41 5.00
N GLY A 303 14.31 16.61 3.73
CA GLY A 303 14.07 15.52 2.77
C GLY A 303 12.61 15.05 2.71
N PRO A 304 12.33 14.05 1.85
CA PRO A 304 10.98 13.55 1.65
C PRO A 304 10.53 12.62 2.77
N TRP A 305 9.22 12.35 2.85
CA TRP A 305 8.72 11.27 3.71
C TRP A 305 8.95 9.89 3.08
N ASN A 306 8.91 9.77 1.75
CA ASN A 306 9.01 8.49 1.06
C ASN A 306 10.46 8.14 0.68
N TYR A 307 11.01 7.07 1.26
CA TYR A 307 12.35 6.56 0.94
C TYR A 307 12.35 5.30 0.07
N ASN A 308 11.22 4.91 -0.53
CA ASN A 308 11.13 3.69 -1.34
C ASN A 308 12.07 3.67 -2.57
N PHE A 309 12.41 4.83 -3.14
CA PHE A 309 13.42 4.93 -4.21
C PHE A 309 14.79 5.39 -3.71
N MET A 310 14.94 5.58 -2.39
CA MET A 310 16.16 6.05 -1.73
C MET A 310 16.51 5.12 -0.56
N GLY A 311 16.22 3.82 -0.68
CA GLY A 311 16.31 2.83 0.39
C GLY A 311 17.61 2.87 1.22
N PRO A 312 18.80 2.97 0.60
CA PRO A 312 20.08 3.06 1.34
C PRO A 312 20.21 4.29 2.25
N LYS A 313 19.41 5.35 2.03
CA LYS A 313 19.39 6.56 2.88
C LYS A 313 18.46 6.44 4.09
N HIS A 314 17.61 5.41 4.15
CA HIS A 314 16.71 5.18 5.27
C HIS A 314 17.34 4.28 6.33
N ASN A 315 17.26 4.69 7.59
CA ASN A 315 17.74 3.89 8.72
C ASN A 315 16.74 4.00 9.89
N ALA A 316 16.45 2.89 10.56
CA ALA A 316 15.57 2.86 11.74
C ALA A 316 16.07 3.76 12.90
N GLY A 317 17.38 4.01 12.99
CA GLY A 317 17.98 4.92 13.99
C GLY A 317 18.09 6.38 13.54
N MET A 318 17.61 6.75 12.36
CA MET A 318 17.72 8.13 11.88
C MET A 318 16.88 9.09 12.72
N LYS A 319 17.38 10.31 12.92
CA LYS A 319 16.63 11.42 13.50
C LYS A 319 16.09 12.30 12.39
N TYR A 320 14.94 12.92 12.64
CA TYR A 320 14.32 13.85 11.71
C TYR A 320 13.59 14.96 12.48
N GLY A 321 13.53 16.15 11.89
CA GLY A 321 12.63 17.20 12.34
C GLY A 321 11.34 17.18 11.52
N MET A 322 10.34 17.92 11.99
CA MET A 322 9.05 18.04 11.32
C MET A 322 8.76 19.50 11.01
N LYS A 323 7.97 19.73 9.97
CA LYS A 323 7.42 21.04 9.62
C LYS A 323 5.97 20.91 9.18
N LEU A 324 5.22 22.01 9.30
CA LEU A 324 3.89 22.10 8.70
C LEU A 324 4.02 22.03 7.18
N GLY A 325 3.28 21.12 6.55
CA GLY A 325 3.33 20.96 5.11
C GLY A 325 2.43 19.84 4.63
N THR A 326 2.21 19.76 3.32
CA THR A 326 1.36 18.74 2.71
C THR A 326 2.25 17.64 2.13
N PRO A 327 1.98 16.34 2.36
CA PRO A 327 2.77 15.28 1.76
C PRO A 327 2.60 15.29 0.24
N HIS A 328 3.73 15.17 -0.47
CA HIS A 328 3.77 14.92 -1.91
C HIS A 328 3.33 13.47 -2.21
N GLU A 329 2.83 13.22 -3.43
CA GLU A 329 2.40 11.90 -3.87
C GLU A 329 3.55 10.88 -3.88
N PHE A 330 3.25 9.59 -3.75
CA PHE A 330 4.26 8.53 -3.67
C PHE A 330 5.33 8.62 -4.77
N TYR A 331 4.93 8.94 -6.01
CA TYR A 331 5.81 9.02 -7.19
C TYR A 331 6.26 10.44 -7.56
N HIS A 332 6.11 11.41 -6.66
CA HIS A 332 6.59 12.79 -6.86
C HIS A 332 8.10 12.84 -7.12
N GLU A 333 8.56 13.83 -7.87
CA GLU A 333 9.96 13.95 -8.31
C GLU A 333 10.97 13.94 -7.16
N ASP A 334 10.65 14.61 -6.05
CA ASP A 334 11.46 14.65 -4.83
C ASP A 334 11.79 13.25 -4.27
N HIS A 335 10.87 12.30 -4.44
CA HIS A 335 11.01 10.94 -3.91
C HIS A 335 11.95 10.08 -4.76
N ARG A 336 12.27 10.52 -5.98
CA ARG A 336 12.90 9.69 -7.03
C ARG A 336 13.93 10.47 -7.85
N SER A 337 14.67 11.33 -7.17
CA SER A 337 15.74 12.17 -7.76
C SER A 337 16.78 11.39 -8.56
N THR A 338 17.10 10.15 -8.17
CA THR A 338 18.04 9.28 -8.91
C THR A 338 17.61 9.04 -10.36
N HIS A 339 16.33 8.82 -10.63
CA HIS A 339 15.82 8.61 -11.99
C HIS A 339 16.01 9.83 -12.90
N PHE A 340 16.01 11.05 -12.32
CA PHE A 340 16.19 12.29 -13.09
C PHE A 340 17.67 12.62 -13.31
N LEU A 341 18.52 12.29 -12.33
CA LEU A 341 19.98 12.44 -12.45
C LEU A 341 20.57 11.49 -13.51
N GLU A 342 20.06 10.26 -13.59
CA GLU A 342 20.46 9.30 -14.63
C GLU A 342 20.16 9.84 -16.04
N PHE A 343 19.01 10.49 -16.24
CA PHE A 343 18.63 11.08 -17.53
C PHE A 343 19.53 12.26 -17.91
N SER A 344 19.89 13.11 -16.93
CA SER A 344 20.75 14.28 -17.15
C SER A 344 22.15 13.87 -17.63
N ASN A 345 22.69 12.76 -17.10
CA ASN A 345 24.00 12.25 -17.51
C ASN A 345 23.99 11.62 -18.92
N MET A 346 22.83 11.17 -19.42
CA MET A 346 22.70 10.64 -20.78
C MET A 346 22.73 11.75 -21.82
N GLU A 347 22.08 12.89 -21.56
CA GLU A 347 22.09 14.04 -22.48
C GLU A 347 23.47 14.67 -22.67
N GLU A 348 24.36 14.61 -21.66
CA GLU A 348 25.74 15.10 -21.80
C GLU A 348 26.55 14.31 -22.84
N GLY A 349 26.18 13.06 -23.13
CA GLY A 349 26.81 12.25 -24.19
C GLY A 349 26.35 12.60 -25.61
N GLU A 350 25.13 13.13 -25.76
CA GLU A 350 24.53 13.45 -27.07
C GLU A 350 24.78 14.89 -27.54
N ARG A 351 25.29 15.77 -26.67
CA ARG A 351 25.59 17.19 -27.01
C ARG A 351 26.70 17.40 -28.05
N THR A 352 27.22 16.35 -28.69
CA THR A 352 28.31 16.47 -29.67
C THR A 352 27.83 16.48 -31.13
N ALA A 353 26.51 16.44 -31.42
CA ALA A 353 26.06 16.17 -32.81
C ALA A 353 24.80 16.90 -33.32
N GLU A 354 24.45 18.09 -32.84
CA GLU A 354 23.39 18.89 -33.49
C GLU A 354 23.84 20.34 -33.71
N GLY A 355 24.17 20.66 -34.97
CA GLY A 355 24.43 22.01 -35.47
C GLY A 355 23.12 22.75 -35.78
N ASP A 356 23.14 24.06 -35.51
CA ASP A 356 22.10 25.08 -35.67
C ASP A 356 20.72 24.78 -35.04
N ARG A 357 20.51 25.36 -33.85
CA ARG A 357 19.21 25.51 -33.21
C ARG A 357 18.75 26.96 -33.36
N GLU A 358 18.14 27.30 -34.49
CA GLU A 358 17.39 28.55 -34.60
C GLU A 358 16.09 28.43 -33.78
N ASP A 359 16.05 29.10 -32.63
CA ASP A 359 14.84 29.30 -31.84
C ASP A 359 14.26 30.69 -32.12
N THR A 360 13.25 30.75 -32.97
CA THR A 360 12.62 31.99 -33.46
C THR A 360 11.38 32.40 -32.66
N PHE A 361 11.09 31.75 -31.54
CA PHE A 361 9.92 32.05 -30.72
C PHE A 361 10.33 32.34 -29.26
N THR A 362 10.52 33.62 -28.95
CA THR A 362 10.60 34.14 -27.57
C THR A 362 9.25 34.36 -26.94
#